data_AF-A0A662LH55-F1
#
_entry.id   AF-A0A662LH55-F1
#
_cell.length_a   1.000
_cell.length_b   1.000
_cell.length_c   1.000
_cell.angle_alpha   90.00
_cell.angle_beta   90.00
_cell.angle_gamma   90.00
#
_symmetry.space_group_name_H-M   'P 1'
#
loop_
_entity.id
_entity.type
_entity.pdbx_description
1 polymer ?
#
loop_
_entity_poly.entity_id
_entity_poly.type
_entity_poly.pdbx_seq_one_letter_code
_entity_poly.pdbx_strand_id
1 'polypeptide(L)' 'TGGGYILYFAGLSKVSPGAGSTLLFLKPPIASALAVLLLGERVTLPLLLSIVVISLSVFLVISSPSKKIEG' A
#
# COMPACT_ATOMS: atom_id res chain seq x y z
N THR A 1 3.42 0.98 -18.72
CA THR A 1 4.00 -0.24 -18.11
C THR A 1 5.53 -0.29 -18.08
N GLY A 2 6.30 0.71 -18.55
CA GLY A 2 7.77 0.78 -18.31
C GLY A 2 8.20 1.64 -17.11
N GLY A 3 7.74 2.90 -17.07
CA GLY A 3 8.13 3.85 -16.02
C GLY A 3 7.75 3.45 -14.59
N GLY A 4 6.62 2.74 -14.42
CA GLY A 4 6.19 2.24 -13.11
C GLY A 4 7.17 1.24 -12.49
N TYR A 5 7.78 0.38 -13.30
CA TYR A 5 8.80 -0.57 -12.81
C TYR A 5 10.11 0.15 -12.44
N ILE A 6 10.50 1.16 -13.21
CA ILE A 6 11.70 1.96 -12.89
C ILE A 6 11.54 2.64 -11.54
N LEU A 7 10.40 3.30 -11.30
CA LEU A 7 10.10 3.93 -10.01
C LEU A 7 10.01 2.91 -8.87
N TYR A 8 9.43 1.73 -9.13
CA TYR A 8 9.33 0.65 -8.15
C TYR A 8 10.72 0.13 -7.72
N PHE A 9 11.59 -0.20 -8.66
CA PHE A 9 12.94 -0.67 -8.36
C PHE A 9 13.83 0.43 -7.76
N ALA A 10 13.69 1.68 -8.22
CA ALA A 10 14.35 2.82 -7.60
C ALA A 10 13.90 3.02 -6.14
N GLY A 11 12.61 2.85 -5.84
CA GLY A 11 12.07 2.88 -4.48
C GLY A 11 12.62 1.74 -3.62
N LEU A 12 12.58 0.50 -4.13
CA LEU A 12 13.13 -0.68 -3.45
C LEU A 12 14.62 -0.56 -3.15
N SER A 13 15.39 0.19 -3.95
CA SER A 13 16.81 0.44 -3.66
C SER A 13 17.04 1.35 -2.45
N LYS A 14 16.00 2.04 -1.96
CA LYS A 14 16.07 3.01 -0.84
C LYS A 14 15.32 2.57 0.41
N VAL A 15 14.59 1.47 0.37
CA VAL A 15 13.84 0.93 1.52
C VAL A 15 14.11 -0.56 1.69
N SER A 16 13.90 -1.11 2.88
CA SER A 16 14.03 -2.55 3.07
C SER A 16 13.02 -3.30 2.20
N PRO A 17 13.34 -4.50 1.67
CA PRO A 17 12.43 -5.27 0.83
C PRO A 17 11.06 -5.52 1.49
N GLY A 18 11.03 -5.69 2.82
CA GLY A 18 9.80 -5.81 3.59
C GLY A 18 8.94 -4.54 3.58
N ALA A 19 9.56 -3.37 3.79
CA ALA A 19 8.87 -2.08 3.74
C ALA A 19 8.44 -1.68 2.32
N GLY A 20 9.21 -2.05 1.29
CA GLY A 20 8.81 -1.81 -0.10
C GLY A 20 7.67 -2.72 -0.55
N SER A 21 7.61 -3.95 -0.04
CA SER A 21 6.54 -4.90 -0.37
C SER A 21 5.19 -4.48 0.20
N THR A 22 5.15 -3.77 1.33
CA THR A 22 3.88 -3.31 1.91
C THR A 22 3.21 -2.20 1.11
N LEU A 23 3.97 -1.40 0.35
CA LEU A 23 3.41 -0.44 -0.61
C LEU A 23 2.59 -1.13 -1.71
N LEU A 24 2.86 -2.41 -2.01
CA LEU A 24 2.05 -3.19 -2.94
C LEU A 24 0.65 -3.53 -2.40
N PHE A 25 0.39 -3.33 -1.11
CA PHE A 25 -0.96 -3.42 -0.55
C PHE A 25 -1.74 -2.12 -0.67
N LEU A 26 -1.11 -1.02 -1.09
CA LEU A 26 -1.77 0.27 -1.28
C LEU A 26 -2.54 0.38 -2.60
N LYS A 27 -2.39 -0.61 -3.49
CA LYS A 27 -3.05 -0.64 -4.80
C LYS A 27 -4.59 -0.67 -4.67
N PRO A 28 -5.20 -1.57 -3.88
CA PRO A 28 -6.66 -1.61 -3.75
C PRO A 28 -7.28 -0.32 -3.16
N PRO A 29 -6.72 0.33 -2.12
CA PRO A 29 -7.22 1.62 -1.64
C PRO A 29 -7.12 2.74 -2.66
N ILE A 30 -5.98 2.85 -3.38
CA ILE A 30 -5.81 3.87 -4.42
C ILE A 30 -6.76 3.60 -5.59
N ALA A 31 -6.89 2.34 -6.02
CA ALA A 31 -7.84 1.96 -7.05
C ALA A 31 -9.29 2.26 -6.63
N SER A 32 -9.65 1.98 -5.38
CA SER A 32 -10.96 2.28 -4.80
C SER A 32 -11.25 3.78 -4.76
N ALA A 33 -10.28 4.58 -4.30
CA ALA A 33 -10.41 6.03 -4.27
C ALA A 33 -10.56 6.61 -5.68
N LEU A 34 -9.77 6.13 -6.64
CA LEU A 34 -9.86 6.54 -8.04
C LEU A 34 -11.17 6.08 -8.68
N ALA A 35 -11.71 4.90 -8.35
CA ALA A 35 -12.99 4.43 -8.86
C ALA A 35 -14.16 5.32 -8.36
N VAL A 36 -14.14 5.73 -7.09
CA VAL A 36 -15.11 6.70 -6.57
C VAL A 36 -14.96 8.06 -7.27
N LEU A 37 -13.72 8.53 -7.47
CA LEU A 37 -13.45 9.87 -8.01
C LEU A 37 -13.69 9.99 -9.52
N LEU A 38 -13.33 8.96 -10.29
CA LEU A 38 -13.34 8.97 -11.76
C LEU A 38 -14.55 8.28 -12.37
N LEU A 39 -15.06 7.20 -11.75
CA LEU A 39 -16.19 6.42 -12.25
C LEU A 39 -17.51 6.78 -11.54
N GLY A 40 -17.45 7.54 -10.44
CA GLY A 40 -18.63 7.87 -9.64
C GLY A 40 -19.24 6.65 -8.95
N GLU A 41 -18.44 5.61 -8.70
CA GLU A 41 -18.92 4.41 -8.03
C GLU A 41 -19.48 4.75 -6.64
N ARG A 42 -20.63 4.15 -6.31
CA ARG A 42 -21.26 4.33 -5.00
C ARG A 42 -20.32 3.75 -3.95
N VAL A 43 -19.98 4.55 -2.94
CA VAL A 43 -19.21 4.11 -1.78
C VAL A 43 -20.02 3.00 -1.09
N THR A 44 -19.55 1.76 -1.21
CA THR A 44 -20.19 0.60 -0.60
C THR A 44 -19.49 0.23 0.71
N LEU A 45 -20.22 -0.40 1.63
CA LEU A 45 -19.68 -0.90 2.90
C LEU A 45 -18.38 -1.74 2.74
N PRO A 46 -18.28 -2.68 1.77
CA PRO A 46 -17.05 -3.42 1.53
C PRO A 46 -15.84 -2.55 1.15
N LEU A 47 -16.07 -1.46 0.40
CA LEU A 47 -15.03 -0.50 0.01
C LEU A 47 -14.44 0.19 1.24
N LEU A 48 -15.33 0.67 2.11
CA LEU A 48 -14.96 1.35 3.35
C LEU A 48 -14.15 0.43 4.27
N LEU A 49 -14.64 -0.80 4.46
CA LEU A 49 -13.97 -1.81 5.29
C LEU A 49 -12.59 -2.16 4.73
N SER A 50 -12.46 -2.28 3.41
CA SER A 50 -11.18 -2.57 2.74
C SER A 50 -10.16 -1.45 2.97
N ILE A 51 -10.58 -0.18 2.83
CA ILE A 51 -9.72 0.98 3.07
C ILE A 51 -9.24 1.00 4.53
N VAL A 52 -10.15 0.77 5.49
CA VAL A 52 -9.82 0.75 6.92
C VAL A 52 -8.81 -0.37 7.25
N VAL A 53 -9.08 -1.60 6.82
CA VAL A 53 -8.23 -2.77 7.12
C VAL A 53 -6.83 -2.61 6.54
N ILE A 54 -6.73 -2.13 5.29
CA ILE A 54 -5.43 -1.94 4.63
C ILE A 54 -4.65 -0.80 5.28
N SER A 55 -5.30 0.33 5.54
CA SER A 55 -4.65 1.48 6.20
C SER A 55 -4.12 1.10 7.58
N LEU A 56 -4.89 0.33 8.35
CA LEU A 56 -4.51 -0.16 9.66
C LEU A 56 -3.32 -1.13 9.60
N SER A 57 -3.32 -2.04 8.61
CA SER A 57 -2.24 -2.99 8.38
C SER A 57 -0.93 -2.28 8.01
N VAL A 58 -0.99 -1.31 7.09
CA VAL A 58 0.17 -0.51 6.68
C VAL A 58 0.72 0.29 7.87
N PHE A 59 -0.18 0.93 8.65
CA PHE A 59 0.20 1.65 9.86
C PHE A 59 0.92 0.74 10.87
N LEU A 60 0.36 -0.44 11.17
CA LEU A 60 0.94 -1.39 12.12
C LEU A 60 2.34 -1.86 11.68
N VAL A 61 2.53 -2.12 10.39
CA VAL A 61 3.82 -2.58 9.86
C VAL A 61 4.87 -1.48 9.92
N ILE A 62 4.49 -0.24 9.60
CA ILE A 62 5.42 0.91 9.63
C ILE A 62 5.75 1.29 11.08
N SER A 63 4.78 1.24 11.98
CA SER A 63 4.95 1.62 13.39
C SER A 63 5.58 0.52 14.24
N SER A 64 5.64 -0.73 13.76
CA SER A 64 6.36 -1.79 14.45
C SER A 64 7.87 -1.56 14.32
N PRO A 65 8.61 -1.36 15.43
CA PRO A 65 10.05 -1.25 15.35
C PRO A 65 10.59 -2.57 14.80
N SER A 66 11.32 -2.49 13.69
CA SER A 66 11.94 -3.64 13.04
C SER A 66 12.85 -4.34 14.04
N LYS A 67 12.42 -5.49 14.57
CA LYS A 67 13.22 -6.33 15.45
C LYS A 67 14.47 -6.73 14.68
N LYS A 68 15.62 -6.17 15.05
CA LYS A 68 16.93 -6.52 14.49
C LYS A 68 17.15 -8.00 14.81
N ILE A 69 17.22 -8.83 13.78
CA ILE A 69 17.61 -10.23 13.93
C ILE A 69 19.12 -10.18 14.24
N GLU A 70 19.46 -10.35 15.51
CA GLU A 70 20.85 -10.59 15.93
C GLU A 70 21.19 -12.02 15.53
N GLY A 71 22.21 -12.14 14.68
CA GLY A 71 22.80 -13.41 14.25
C GLY A 71 23.84 -13.92 15.23
#